data_AF-A0A6V7LLS7-F1
#
_entry.id   AF-A0A6V7LLS7-F1
#
_cell.length_a   1.000
_cell.length_b   1.000
_cell.length_c   1.000
_cell.angle_alpha   90.00
_cell.angle_beta   90.00
_cell.angle_gamma   90.00
#
_symmetry.space_group_name_H-M   'P 1'
#
loop_
_entity.id
_entity.type
_entity.pdbx_description
1 polymer ?
#
loop_
_entity_poly.entity_id
_entity_poly.type
_entity_poly.pdbx_seq_one_letter_code
_entity_poly.pdbx_strand_id
1 'polypeptide(L)' 'GLFAICDTMEECWDHDAEARLSASCVMERVASLTRSLVINSSTLIRVDNTNESINTKESSM' A
#
# COMPACT_ATOMS: atom_id res chain seq x y z
N GLY A 1 7.40 11.61 -0.01
CA GLY A 1 7.64 10.25 0.51
C GLY A 1 6.33 9.59 0.85
N LEU A 2 5.89 9.70 2.10
CA LEU A 2 4.68 9.04 2.61
C LEU A 2 3.42 9.29 1.78
N PHE A 3 3.13 10.55 1.43
CA PHE A 3 1.95 10.90 0.61
C PHE A 3 1.91 10.14 -0.72
N ALA A 4 3.05 10.01 -1.40
CA ALA A 4 3.14 9.27 -2.65
C ALA A 4 2.90 7.75 -2.48
N ILE A 5 3.21 7.18 -1.30
CA ILE A 5 2.80 5.81 -0.97
C ILE A 5 1.30 5.75 -0.74
N CYS A 6 0.72 6.68 0.01
CA CYS A 6 -0.73 6.74 0.24
C CYS A 6 -1.50 6.83 -1.08
N ASP A 7 -1.11 7.73 -1.99
CA ASP A 7 -1.70 7.83 -3.33
C ASP A 7 -1.61 6.49 -4.09
N THR A 8 -0.43 5.86 -4.06
CA THR A 8 -0.23 4.55 -4.71
C THR A 8 -1.14 3.48 -4.08
N MET A 9 -1.36 3.50 -2.76
CA MET A 9 -2.23 2.56 -2.06
C MET A 9 -3.71 2.78 -2.42
N GLU A 10 -4.16 4.02 -2.56
CA GLU A 10 -5.52 4.34 -3.00
C GLU A 10 -5.77 3.84 -4.44
N GLU A 11 -4.81 4.06 -5.35
CA GLU A 11 -4.89 3.54 -6.74
C GLU A 11 -4.85 2.00 -6.80
N CYS A 12 -4.29 1.31 -5.81
CA CYS A 12 -4.34 -0.16 -5.72
C CYS A 12 -5.73 -0.68 -5.31
N TRP A 13 -6.50 0.12 -4.59
CA TRP A 13 -7.83 -0.20 -4.08
C TRP A 13 -8.90 0.60 -4.82
N ASP A 14 -8.77 0.71 -6.15
CA ASP A 14 -9.78 1.38 -6.95
C ASP A 14 -11.12 0.59 -6.96
N HIS A 15 -12.21 1.34 -7.07
CA HIS A 15 -13.56 0.78 -7.21
C HIS A 15 -13.68 -0.02 -8.50
N ASP A 16 -13.09 0.47 -9.59
CA ASP A 16 -13.01 -0.24 -10.85
C ASP A 16 -11.80 -1.19 -10.86
N ALA A 17 -12.06 -2.49 -10.96
CA ALA A 17 -11.03 -3.51 -10.92
C ALA A 17 -10.03 -3.39 -12.07
N GLU A 18 -10.46 -2.94 -13.26
CA GLU A 18 -9.59 -2.79 -14.43
C GLU A 18 -8.71 -1.53 -14.33
N ALA A 19 -9.09 -0.57 -13.48
CA ALA A 19 -8.32 0.64 -13.21
C ALA A 19 -7.24 0.43 -12.14
N ARG A 20 -7.30 -0.67 -11.37
CA ARG A 20 -6.32 -0.97 -10.32
C ARG A 20 -4.93 -1.17 -10.92
N LEU A 21 -3.94 -0.69 -10.17
CA LEU A 21 -2.55 -0.90 -10.55
C LEU A 21 -2.17 -2.39 -10.58
N SER A 22 -1.44 -2.78 -11.62
CA SER A 22 -0.81 -4.10 -11.66
C SER A 22 0.32 -4.21 -10.63
N ALA A 23 0.61 -5.43 -10.18
CA ALA A 23 1.70 -5.67 -9.23
C ALA A 23 3.06 -5.14 -9.72
N SER A 24 3.34 -5.23 -11.02
CA SER A 24 4.56 -4.67 -11.60
C SER A 24 4.59 -3.14 -11.53
N CYS A 25 3.46 -2.47 -11.81
CA CYS A 25 3.35 -1.02 -11.70
C CYS A 25 3.58 -0.53 -10.26
N VAL A 26 2.99 -1.21 -9.27
CA VAL A 26 3.19 -0.88 -7.85
C VAL A 26 4.66 -1.03 -7.46
N MET A 27 5.30 -2.13 -7.86
CA MET A 27 6.74 -2.33 -7.59
C MET A 27 7.60 -1.22 -8.20
N GLU A 28 7.31 -0.79 -9.43
CA GLU A 28 8.07 0.28 -10.09
C GLU A 28 7.95 1.62 -9.36
N ARG A 29 6.74 1.97 -8.90
CA ARG A 29 6.50 3.21 -8.13
C ARG A 29 7.19 3.15 -6.77
N VAL A 30 7.06 2.04 -6.04
CA VAL A 30 7.71 1.85 -4.73
C VAL A 30 9.23 1.85 -4.85
N ALA A 31 9.80 1.18 -5.85
CA ALA A 31 11.25 1.17 -6.08
C ALA A 31 11.77 2.58 -6.44
N SER A 32 11.02 3.32 -7.25
CA SER A 32 11.36 4.69 -7.62
C SER A 32 11.31 5.64 -6.42
N LEU A 33 10.29 5.49 -5.56
CA LEU A 33 10.21 6.26 -4.33
C LEU A 33 11.32 5.89 -3.36
N THR A 34 11.63 4.60 -3.18
CA THR A 34 12.74 4.13 -2.35
C THR A 34 14.06 4.76 -2.79
N ARG A 35 14.36 4.78 -4.10
CA ARG A 35 15.55 5.44 -4.63
C ARG A 35 15.58 6.94 -4.30
N SER A 36 14.44 7.63 -4.43
CA SER A 36 14.32 9.05 -4.10
C SER A 36 14.50 9.32 -2.60
N LEU A 37 14.00 8.44 -1.73
CA LEU A 37 14.13 8.53 -0.27
C LEU A 37 15.53 8.15 0.23
N VAL A 38 16.23 7.21 -0.43
CA VAL A 38 17.63 6.91 -0.10
C VAL A 38 18.52 8.15 -0.29
N ILE A 39 18.19 9.01 -1.25
CA ILE A 39 18.86 10.30 -1.48
C ILE A 39 18.48 11.34 -0.41
N ASN A 40 17.36 11.16 0.31
CA ASN A 40 16.80 12.09 1.31
C ASN A 40 16.61 11.34 2.67
N SER A 41 17.63 11.32 3.52
CA SER A 41 17.76 10.39 4.68
C SER A 41 16.75 10.51 5.85
N SER A 42 15.45 10.72 5.63
CA SER A 42 14.48 10.93 6.72
C SER A 42 13.09 10.36 6.41
N THR A 43 12.92 9.04 6.28
CA THR A 43 11.59 8.41 6.35
C THR A 43 11.70 6.97 6.86
N LEU A 44 11.31 6.72 8.12
CA LEU A 44 11.13 5.39 8.70
C LEU A 44 9.63 5.10 8.80
N ILE A 45 9.10 4.20 7.96
CA ILE A 45 7.71 3.73 8.06
C ILE A 45 7.69 2.59 9.09
N ARG A 46 7.14 2.81 10.29
CA ARG A 46 6.84 1.70 11.22
C ARG A 46 5.52 1.08 10.76
N VAL A 47 5.58 -0.13 10.23
CA VAL A 47 4.39 -0.95 9.96
C VAL A 47 4.18 -1.83 11.19
N ASP A 48 3.30 -1.40 12.10
CA ASP A 48 2.82 -2.25 13.18
C ASP A 48 1.78 -3.23 12.58
N ASN A 49 2.20 -4.46 12.28
CA ASN A 49 1.32 -5.51 11.78
C ASN A 49 0.45 -6.02 12.94
N THR A 50 -0.69 -5.38 13.20
CA THR A 50 -1.73 -5.96 14.06
C THR A 50 -2.44 -7.07 13.29
N ASN A 51 -1.88 -8.28 13.39
CA ASN A 51 -2.58 -9.54 13.12
C ASN A 51 -3.75 -9.69 14.12
N GLU A 52 -4.80 -8.90 13.96
CA GLU A 52 -6.09 -9.19 14.58
C GLU A 52 -6.84 -10.10 13.61
N SER A 53 -6.88 -11.39 13.95
CA SER A 53 -7.65 -12.40 13.25
C SER A 53 -9.10 -11.93 13.13
N ILE A 54 -9.53 -11.53 11.92
CA ILE A 54 -10.95 -11.27 11.63
C ILE A 54 -11.73 -12.57 11.86
N ASN A 55 -12.32 -12.71 13.04
CA ASN A 55 -13.21 -13.83 13.33
C ASN A 55 -14.52 -13.55 12.58
N THR A 56 -14.67 -14.11 11.38
CA THR A 56 -15.95 -14.18 10.67
C THR A 56 -16.94 -14.93 11.55
N LYS A 57 -17.71 -14.18 12.36
CA LYS A 57 -18.98 -14.70 12.88
C LYS A 57 -19.89 -14.89 11.68
N GLU A 58 -20.08 -16.14 11.27
CA GLU A 58 -21.24 -16.55 10.48
C GLU A 58 -22.49 -16.12 11.24
N SER A 59 -23.19 -15.10 10.72
CA SER A 59 -24.51 -14.74 11.22
C SER A 59 -25.52 -15.47 10.36
N SER A 60 -25.87 -16.69 10.78
CA SER A 60 -27.06 -17.38 10.33
C SER A 60 -28.30 -16.55 10.66
N MET A 61 -29.10 -16.26 9.65
CA MET A 61 -30.56 -16.21 9.74
C MET A 61 -31.16 -16.49 8.36
#